data_AF-A0A2J8M422-F1
#
_entry.id   AF-A0A2J8M422-F1
#
_cell.length_a   1.000
_cell.length_b   1.000
_cell.length_c   1.000
_cell.angle_alpha   90.00
_cell.angle_beta   90.00
_cell.angle_gamma   90.00
#
_symmetry.space_group_name_H-M   'P 1'
#
loop_
_entity.id
_entity.type
_entity.pdbx_description
1 polymer ?
#
loop_
_entity_poly.entity_id
_entity_poly.type
_entity_poly.pdbx_seq_one_letter_code
_entity_poly.pdbx_strand_id
1 'polypeptide(L)' 'MAQTDKPTCIPPELPKMLKEFAKAAIRVQPQDLIQWAADYFEALSRGETPPVRERSERVALCNWAELTPELLKILHS' A
#
# COMPACT_ATOMS: atom_id res chain seq x y z
N MET A 1 -22.17 -3.84 21.93
CA MET A 1 -21.44 -4.58 20.86
C MET A 1 -21.72 -6.06 21.10
N ALA A 2 -22.36 -6.75 20.15
CA ALA A 2 -22.81 -8.12 20.35
C ALA A 2 -21.61 -9.07 20.51
N GLN A 3 -21.50 -9.71 21.68
CA GLN A 3 -20.54 -10.77 21.96
C GLN A 3 -21.06 -12.04 21.28
N THR A 4 -20.43 -12.46 20.18
CA THR A 4 -20.73 -13.74 19.55
C THR A 4 -19.94 -14.82 20.29
N ASP A 5 -20.61 -15.56 21.17
CA ASP A 5 -20.11 -16.67 21.99
C ASP A 5 -19.88 -17.95 21.16
N LYS A 6 -19.22 -17.82 20.01
CA LYS A 6 -18.71 -18.94 19.23
C LYS A 6 -17.19 -18.81 19.28
N PRO A 7 -16.42 -19.85 19.68
CA PRO A 7 -14.98 -19.79 19.56
C PRO A 7 -14.66 -19.70 18.07
N THR A 8 -14.45 -18.48 17.59
CA THR A 8 -13.97 -18.21 16.25
C THR A 8 -12.57 -18.81 16.22
N CYS A 9 -12.45 -20.01 15.66
CA CYS A 9 -11.16 -20.65 15.43
C CYS A 9 -10.45 -19.85 14.33
N ILE A 10 -9.85 -18.73 14.72
CA ILE A 10 -9.06 -17.89 13.82
C ILE A 10 -7.76 -18.66 13.57
N PRO A 11 -7.42 -18.97 12.31
CA PRO A 11 -6.14 -19.57 11.98
C PRO A 11 -5.01 -18.68 12.52
N PRO A 12 -4.04 -19.21 13.28
CA PRO A 12 -2.99 -18.40 13.90
C PRO A 12 -2.11 -17.67 12.88
N GLU A 13 -2.11 -18.12 11.62
CA GLU A 13 -1.36 -17.53 10.51
C GLU A 13 -2.08 -16.33 9.88
N LEU A 14 -3.42 -16.27 9.97
CA LEU A 14 -4.23 -15.25 9.31
C LEU A 14 -3.85 -13.81 9.74
N PRO A 15 -3.68 -13.50 11.03
CA PRO A 15 -3.29 -12.15 11.46
C PRO A 15 -1.94 -11.72 10.87
N LYS A 16 -0.98 -12.65 10.80
CA LYS A 16 0.36 -12.37 10.25
C LYS A 16 0.29 -12.12 8.75
N MET A 17 -0.50 -12.91 8.02
CA MET A 17 -0.70 -12.76 6.58
C MET A 17 -1.32 -11.40 6.25
N LEU A 18 -2.39 -11.01 6.96
CA LEU A 18 -3.03 -9.71 6.78
C LEU A 18 -2.09 -8.53 7.11
N LYS A 19 -1.23 -8.69 8.11
CA LYS A 19 -0.22 -7.67 8.46
C LYS A 19 0.79 -7.46 7.34
N GLU A 20 1.34 -8.53 6.75
CA GLU A 20 2.29 -8.41 5.65
C GLU A 20 1.62 -7.89 4.37
N PHE A 21 0.37 -8.29 4.10
CA PHE A 21 -0.45 -7.70 3.03
C PHE A 21 -0.59 -6.19 3.20
N ALA A 22 -1.04 -5.73 4.38
CA ALA A 22 -1.24 -4.30 4.64
C ALA A 22 0.07 -3.49 4.52
N LYS A 23 1.18 -4.06 5.02
CA LYS A 23 2.51 -3.47 4.91
C LYS A 23 2.97 -3.37 3.45
N ALA A 24 2.69 -4.38 2.63
CA ALA A 24 2.98 -4.35 1.20
C ALA A 24 2.10 -3.31 0.49
N ALA A 25 0.81 -3.25 0.79
CA ALA A 25 -0.12 -2.28 0.21
C ALA A 25 0.32 -0.82 0.47
N ILE A 26 0.71 -0.50 1.71
CA ILE A 26 1.19 0.84 2.09
C ILE A 26 2.50 1.20 1.35
N ARG A 27 3.38 0.22 1.10
CA ARG A 27 4.64 0.45 0.38
C ARG A 27 4.43 0.68 -1.11
N VAL A 28 3.53 -0.10 -1.71
CA VAL A 28 3.28 -0.08 -3.16
C VAL A 28 2.37 1.08 -3.56
N GLN A 29 1.46 1.49 -2.66
CA GLN A 29 0.41 2.48 -2.91
C GLN A 29 -0.28 2.23 -4.27
N PRO A 30 -0.88 1.04 -4.47
CA PRO A 30 -1.48 0.69 -5.74
C PRO A 30 -2.64 1.64 -6.05
N GLN A 31 -2.77 2.03 -7.32
CA GLN A 31 -3.88 2.85 -7.79
C GLN A 31 -5.21 2.10 -7.69
N ASP A 32 -5.17 0.77 -7.91
CA ASP A 32 -6.29 -0.14 -7.70
C ASP A 32 -5.89 -1.22 -6.67
N LEU A 33 -6.45 -1.11 -5.46
CA LEU A 33 -6.16 -2.03 -4.36
C LEU A 33 -6.75 -3.42 -4.58
N ILE A 34 -7.90 -3.53 -5.26
CA ILE A 34 -8.61 -4.81 -5.40
C ILE A 34 -7.89 -5.67 -6.43
N GLN A 35 -7.55 -5.09 -7.58
CA GLN A 35 -6.76 -5.79 -8.60
C GLN A 35 -5.41 -6.19 -8.03
N TRP A 36 -4.71 -5.26 -7.36
CA TRP A 36 -3.42 -5.56 -6.75
C TRP A 36 -3.51 -6.65 -5.67
N ALA A 37 -4.60 -6.70 -4.89
CA ALA A 37 -4.79 -7.75 -3.89
C ALA A 37 -4.97 -9.13 -4.54
N ALA A 38 -5.70 -9.23 -5.65
CA ALA A 38 -5.85 -10.47 -6.41
C ALA A 38 -4.48 -10.99 -6.87
N ASP A 39 -3.69 -10.13 -7.50
CA ASP A 39 -2.35 -10.45 -7.97
C ASP A 39 -1.41 -10.83 -6.81
N TYR A 40 -1.49 -10.11 -5.68
CA TYR A 40 -0.70 -10.35 -4.48
C TYR A 40 -0.93 -11.74 -3.90
N PHE A 41 -2.19 -12.13 -3.69
CA PHE A 41 -2.54 -13.43 -3.15
C PHE A 41 -2.33 -14.57 -4.16
N GLU A 42 -2.50 -14.30 -5.45
CA GLU A 42 -2.17 -15.26 -6.51
C GLU A 42 -0.66 -15.59 -6.51
N ALA A 43 0.21 -14.57 -6.48
CA ALA A 43 1.65 -14.77 -6.40
C ALA A 43 2.05 -15.54 -5.12
N LEU A 44 1.45 -15.19 -3.98
CA LEU A 44 1.63 -15.91 -2.71
C LEU A 44 1.23 -17.38 -2.80
N SER A 45 0.14 -17.70 -3.49
CA SER A 45 -0.32 -19.08 -3.67
C SER A 45 0.63 -19.92 -4.54
N ARG A 46 1.34 -19.27 -5.48
CA ARG A 46 2.36 -19.89 -6.34
C ARG A 46 3.73 -19.98 -5.67
N GLY A 47 3.91 -19.34 -4.50
CA GLY A 47 5.21 -19.22 -3.83
C GLY A 47 6.15 -18.20 -4.51
N GLU A 48 5.59 -17.34 -5.35
CA GLU A 48 6.31 -16.27 -6.05
C GLU A 48 6.41 -15.02 -5.17
N THR A 49 7.36 -14.14 -5.49
CA THR A 49 7.47 -12.86 -4.80
C THR A 49 6.35 -11.96 -5.28
N PRO A 50 5.45 -11.49 -4.40
CA PRO A 50 4.34 -10.63 -4.81
C PRO A 50 4.85 -9.34 -5.45
N PRO A 51 4.03 -8.63 -6.26
CA PRO A 51 4.42 -7.39 -6.91
C PRO A 51 4.70 -6.31 -5.88
N VAL A 52 5.94 -6.27 -5.39
CA VAL A 52 6.48 -5.21 -4.56
C VAL A 52 7.09 -4.21 -5.52
N ARG A 53 6.43 -3.07 -5.68
CA ARG A 53 7.03 -1.91 -6.35
C ARG A 53 8.35 -1.60 -5.65
N GLU A 54 9.45 -1.79 -6.38
CA GLU A 54 10.72 -1.19 -6.02
C GLU A 54 10.44 0.31 -5.92
N ARG A 55 10.66 0.90 -4.75
CA ARG A 55 10.33 2.30 -4.45
C ARG A 55 10.85 3.15 -5.60
N SER A 56 10.00 3.52 -6.58
CA SER A 56 10.35 4.47 -7.61
C SER A 56 10.85 5.67 -6.83
N GLU A 57 12.15 5.91 -6.96
CA GLU A 57 12.87 6.90 -6.19
C GLU A 57 12.06 8.18 -6.26
N ARG A 58 11.53 8.61 -5.11
CA ARG A 58 10.82 9.88 -4.98
C ARG A 58 9.55 9.90 -5.85
N VAL A 59 8.38 9.91 -5.19
CA VAL A 59 7.42 10.96 -5.59
C VAL A 59 8.29 12.21 -5.74
N ALA A 60 8.27 12.86 -6.90
CA ALA A 60 8.93 14.13 -7.16
C ALA A 60 8.39 15.19 -6.19
N LEU A 61 8.68 15.02 -4.89
CA LEU A 61 8.27 15.83 -3.75
C LEU A 61 8.97 17.19 -3.78
N CYS A 62 9.66 17.47 -4.87
CA CYS A 62 10.59 18.53 -5.08
C CYS A 62 10.80 18.68 -6.60
N ASN A 63 9.74 18.86 -7.39
CA ASN A 63 9.88 19.68 -8.60
C ASN A 63 9.99 21.16 -8.21
N TRP A 64 10.74 21.50 -7.15
CA TRP A 64 11.12 22.90 -6.91
C TRP A 64 11.85 23.47 -8.13
N ALA A 65 12.41 22.61 -8.98
CA ALA A 65 12.96 22.96 -10.28
C ALA A 65 11.91 23.45 -11.29
N GLU A 66 10.61 23.19 -11.08
CA GLU A 66 9.46 23.65 -11.87
C GLU A 66 8.59 24.65 -11.07
N LEU A 67 9.17 25.40 -10.14
CA LEU A 67 8.48 26.57 -9.59
C LEU A 67 8.33 27.60 -10.71
N THR A 68 7.17 27.61 -11.36
CA THR A 68 6.81 28.70 -12.26
C THR A 68 6.76 30.01 -11.46
N PRO A 69 7.13 31.15 -12.07
CA PRO A 69 7.17 32.44 -11.38
C PRO A 69 5.83 32.85 -10.76
N GLU A 70 4.70 32.32 -11.24
CA GLU A 70 3.39 32.52 -10.61
C GLU A 70 3.26 31.84 -9.24
N LEU A 71 3.75 30.61 -9.08
CA LEU A 71 3.71 29.92 -7.78
C LEU A 71 4.57 30.61 -6.72
N LEU A 72 5.66 31.26 -7.14
CA LEU A 72 6.52 32.05 -6.25
C LEU A 72 5.80 33.32 -5.72
N LYS A 73 4.95 33.97 -6.53
CA LYS A 73 4.19 35.15 -6.08
C LYS A 73 3.22 34.82 -4.94
N ILE A 74 2.63 33.63 -4.97
CA ILE A 74 1.68 33.17 -3.95
C ILE A 74 2.36 32.97 -2.59
N LEU A 75 3.63 32.54 -2.59
CA LEU A 75 4.43 32.33 -1.36
C LEU A 75 4.96 33.62 -0.73
N HIS A 76 5.16 34.67 -1.53
CA HIS A 76 5.70 35.96 -1.08
C HIS A 76 4.60 37.00 -0.77
N SER A 77 3.34 36.57 -0.66
CA SER A 77 2.20 37.44 -0.28
C SER A 77 2.03 37.57 1.23
#